data_AF-A0A842XIL3-F1
#
_entry.id   AF-A0A842XIL3-F1
#
_cell.length_a   1.000
_cell.length_b   1.000
_cell.length_c   1.000
_cell.angle_alpha   90.00
_cell.angle_beta   90.00
_cell.angle_gamma   90.00
#
_symmetry.space_group_name_H-M   'P 1'
#
loop_
_entity.id
_entity.type
_entity.pdbx_description
1 polymer ?
#
loop_
_entity_poly.entity_id
_entity_poly.type
_entity_poly.pdbx_seq_one_letter_code
_entity_poly.pdbx_strand_id
1 'polypeptide(L)'
;MTEYLVLLKLNPEKIVKTIGALRHLPEKPSPGVNLQYLMNIFGTWDVAMWFNAENSDKAADFVQKKIGEISGVVDAYTVPTFPNRKLQQEQEVAPKIKAAEKNEASEE
;
A
#
# COMPACT_ATOMS: atom_id res chain seq x y z
N MET A 1 -9.69 6.36 -3.04
CA MET A 1 -9.47 4.95 -2.68
C MET A 1 -8.06 4.82 -2.17
N THR A 2 -7.86 3.93 -1.22
CA THR A 2 -6.59 3.71 -0.55
C THR A 2 -5.91 2.51 -1.17
N GLU A 3 -4.60 2.61 -1.36
CA GLU A 3 -3.81 1.56 -2.00
C GLU A 3 -3.32 0.54 -0.96
N TYR A 4 -3.29 -0.71 -1.37
CA TYR A 4 -2.85 -1.84 -0.56
C TYR A 4 -1.97 -2.77 -1.41
N LEU A 5 -0.91 -3.27 -0.78
CA LEU A 5 -0.11 -4.37 -1.28
C LEU A 5 -0.45 -5.60 -0.45
N VAL A 6 -0.80 -6.72 -1.09
CA VAL A 6 -0.91 -8.01 -0.41
C VAL A 6 0.11 -8.99 -0.96
N LEU A 7 0.84 -9.63 -0.05
CA LEU A 7 1.75 -10.74 -0.34
C LEU A 7 1.00 -12.04 -0.03
N LEU A 8 1.03 -12.99 -0.97
CA LEU A 8 0.34 -14.25 -0.86
C LEU A 8 1.34 -15.40 -0.79
N LYS A 9 1.14 -16.25 0.21
CA LYS A 9 1.79 -17.56 0.26
C LYS A 9 0.85 -18.58 -0.35
N LEU A 10 1.38 -19.37 -1.28
CA LEU A 10 0.63 -20.38 -2.00
C LEU A 10 1.07 -21.78 -1.58
N ASN A 11 0.15 -22.73 -1.70
CA ASN A 11 0.43 -24.14 -1.52
C ASN A 11 1.29 -24.63 -2.70
N PRO A 12 2.51 -25.18 -2.46
CA PRO A 12 3.40 -25.64 -3.52
C PRO A 12 2.77 -26.66 -4.47
N GLU A 13 1.89 -27.54 -3.97
CA GLU A 13 1.22 -28.57 -4.77
C GLU A 13 0.17 -27.99 -5.73
N LYS A 14 -0.28 -26.75 -5.49
CA LYS A 14 -1.36 -26.09 -6.24
C LYS A 14 -0.90 -24.81 -6.94
N ILE A 15 0.38 -24.46 -6.84
CA ILE A 15 0.89 -23.13 -7.17
C ILE A 15 0.51 -22.65 -8.58
N VAL A 16 0.68 -23.48 -9.60
CA VAL A 16 0.35 -23.13 -11.00
C VAL A 16 -1.15 -22.86 -11.16
N LYS A 17 -1.99 -23.71 -10.56
CA LYS A 17 -3.45 -23.56 -10.61
C LYS A 17 -3.90 -22.32 -9.86
N THR A 18 -3.33 -22.05 -8.69
CA THR A 18 -3.68 -20.89 -7.86
C THR A 18 -3.24 -19.58 -8.51
N ILE A 19 -2.02 -19.51 -9.07
CA ILE A 19 -1.58 -18.35 -9.88
C ILE A 19 -2.52 -18.15 -11.07
N GLY A 20 -2.92 -19.23 -11.73
CA GLY A 20 -3.93 -19.19 -12.79
C GLY A 20 -5.23 -18.55 -12.32
N ALA A 21 -5.80 -19.01 -11.21
CA ALA A 21 -7.04 -18.44 -10.65
C ALA A 21 -6.90 -16.95 -10.30
N LEU A 22 -5.79 -16.56 -9.68
CA LEU A 22 -5.50 -15.17 -9.32
C LEU A 22 -5.42 -14.25 -10.54
N ARG A 23 -4.84 -14.71 -11.66
CA ARG A 23 -4.76 -13.95 -12.92
C ARG A 23 -6.10 -13.76 -13.62
N HIS A 24 -7.10 -14.59 -13.32
CA HIS A 24 -8.45 -14.50 -13.90
C HIS A 24 -9.40 -13.67 -13.04
N LEU A 25 -8.95 -13.10 -11.93
CA LEU A 25 -9.75 -12.14 -11.16
C LEU A 25 -10.11 -10.94 -12.06
N PRO A 26 -11.37 -10.48 -12.05
CA PRO A 26 -11.74 -9.30 -12.80
C PRO A 26 -11.10 -8.05 -12.18
N GLU A 27 -10.99 -6.97 -12.97
CA GLU A 27 -10.48 -5.67 -12.49
C GLU A 27 -11.23 -5.17 -11.25
N LYS A 28 -12.52 -5.49 -11.13
CA LYS A 28 -13.37 -5.18 -9.98
C LYS A 28 -13.84 -6.47 -9.30
N PRO A 29 -13.00 -7.11 -8.48
CA PRO A 29 -13.31 -8.42 -7.89
C PRO A 29 -14.37 -8.38 -6.78
N SER A 30 -14.63 -7.19 -6.22
CA SER A 30 -15.70 -6.96 -5.25
C SER A 30 -16.10 -5.48 -5.22
N PRO A 31 -17.31 -5.14 -4.72
CA PRO A 31 -17.73 -3.75 -4.57
C PRO A 31 -16.74 -2.92 -3.76
N GLY A 32 -16.31 -1.78 -4.32
CA GLY A 32 -15.36 -0.86 -3.69
C GLY A 32 -13.90 -1.33 -3.71
N VAL A 33 -13.56 -2.31 -4.54
CA VAL A 33 -12.17 -2.80 -4.74
C VAL A 33 -11.83 -2.82 -6.22
N ASN A 34 -10.68 -2.24 -6.57
CA ASN A 34 -10.11 -2.23 -7.91
C ASN A 34 -8.72 -2.87 -7.90
N LEU A 35 -8.58 -4.02 -8.56
CA LEU A 35 -7.33 -4.71 -8.77
C LEU A 35 -6.46 -3.94 -9.77
N GLN A 36 -5.21 -3.62 -9.41
CA GLN A 36 -4.30 -2.87 -10.28
C GLN A 36 -3.41 -3.82 -11.08
N TYR A 37 -2.69 -4.69 -10.39
CA TYR A 37 -1.87 -5.72 -11.03
C TYR A 37 -1.50 -6.83 -10.06
N LEU A 38 -1.06 -7.96 -10.62
CA LEU A 38 -0.40 -9.04 -9.91
C LEU A 38 1.03 -9.20 -10.41
N MET A 39 1.90 -9.65 -9.52
CA MET A 39 3.30 -9.92 -9.82
C MET A 39 3.73 -11.20 -9.14
N ASN A 40 4.54 -12.00 -9.83
CA ASN A 40 5.21 -13.13 -9.21
C ASN A 40 6.38 -12.59 -8.38
N ILE A 41 6.63 -13.21 -7.24
CA ILE A 41 7.76 -12.86 -6.37
C ILE A 41 8.52 -14.14 -6.02
N PHE A 42 9.84 -14.02 -5.94
CA PHE A 42 10.72 -15.11 -5.54
C PHE A 42 11.14 -14.92 -4.09
N GLY A 43 10.94 -15.92 -3.24
CA GLY A 43 11.33 -15.88 -1.83
C GLY A 43 10.30 -16.54 -0.93
N THR A 44 10.12 -16.00 0.28
CA THR A 44 9.16 -16.53 1.26
C THR A 44 7.73 -16.49 0.73
N TRP A 45 7.37 -15.41 0.03
CA TRP A 45 6.07 -15.20 -0.60
C TRP A 45 6.15 -15.57 -2.09
N ASP A 46 5.00 -15.88 -2.71
CA ASP A 46 4.97 -16.42 -4.08
C ASP A 46 4.31 -15.45 -5.08
N VAL A 47 3.32 -14.67 -4.62
CA VAL A 47 2.64 -13.64 -5.42
C VAL A 47 2.47 -12.36 -4.61
N ALA A 48 2.63 -11.21 -5.26
CA ALA A 48 2.19 -9.93 -4.75
C ALA A 48 1.05 -9.38 -5.61
N MET A 49 0.14 -8.64 -5.00
CA MET A 49 -1.01 -8.03 -5.64
C MET A 49 -1.20 -6.61 -5.13
N TRP A 50 -1.33 -5.67 -6.06
CA TRP A 50 -1.66 -4.29 -5.76
C TRP A 50 -3.14 -4.04 -6.05
N PHE A 51 -3.86 -3.47 -5.10
CA PHE A 51 -5.26 -3.12 -5.27
C PHE A 51 -5.62 -1.85 -4.51
N ASN A 52 -6.69 -1.21 -4.96
CA ASN A 52 -7.26 -0.04 -4.32
C ASN A 52 -8.57 -0.44 -3.67
N ALA A 53 -8.83 0.06 -2.47
CA ALA A 53 -10.13 -0.12 -1.80
C ALA A 53 -10.72 1.21 -1.34
N GLU A 54 -12.03 1.30 -1.27
CA GLU A 54 -12.74 2.49 -0.77
C GLU A 54 -12.40 2.80 0.69
N ASN A 55 -12.24 1.77 1.51
CA ASN A 55 -11.87 1.85 2.92
C ASN A 55 -11.25 0.52 3.40
N SER A 56 -10.76 0.51 4.65
CA SER A 56 -10.10 -0.66 5.25
C SER A 56 -11.02 -1.87 5.40
N ASP A 57 -12.33 -1.67 5.62
CA ASP A 57 -13.28 -2.78 5.75
C ASP A 57 -13.44 -3.51 4.41
N LYS A 58 -13.55 -2.77 3.30
CA LYS A 58 -13.58 -3.35 1.95
C LYS A 58 -12.29 -4.09 1.61
N ALA A 59 -11.14 -3.56 2.03
CA ALA A 59 -9.86 -4.23 1.86
C ALA A 59 -9.79 -5.55 2.65
N ALA A 60 -10.19 -5.52 3.92
CA ALA A 60 -10.19 -6.70 4.79
C ALA A 60 -11.14 -7.78 4.27
N ASP A 61 -12.37 -7.41 3.90
CA ASP A 61 -13.34 -8.33 3.31
C ASP A 61 -12.83 -8.96 2.01
N PHE A 62 -12.21 -8.17 1.13
CA PHE A 62 -11.63 -8.69 -0.10
C PHE A 62 -10.51 -9.70 0.17
N VAL A 63 -9.56 -9.38 1.05
CA VAL A 63 -8.46 -10.29 1.34
C VAL A 63 -8.95 -11.55 2.04
N GLN A 64 -9.83 -11.44 3.04
CA GLN A 64 -10.26 -12.60 3.84
C GLN A 64 -11.27 -13.48 3.09
N LYS A 65 -12.29 -12.87 2.46
CA LYS A 65 -13.43 -13.59 1.89
C LYS A 65 -13.31 -13.84 0.39
N LYS A 66 -12.52 -13.05 -0.35
CA LYS A 66 -12.27 -13.33 -1.78
C LYS A 66 -10.95 -14.03 -1.99
N ILE A 67 -9.86 -13.47 -1.47
CA ILE A 67 -8.54 -14.06 -1.70
C ILE A 67 -8.32 -15.29 -0.82
N GLY A 68 -8.67 -15.24 0.46
CA GLY A 68 -8.53 -16.35 1.41
C GLY A 68 -9.34 -17.60 1.04
N GLU A 69 -10.43 -17.46 0.28
CA GLU A 69 -11.25 -18.58 -0.19
C GLU A 69 -10.69 -19.24 -1.48
N ILE A 70 -9.70 -18.64 -2.15
CA ILE A 70 -9.09 -19.23 -3.34
C ILE A 70 -8.29 -20.47 -2.94
N SER A 71 -8.64 -21.62 -3.51
CA SER A 71 -7.94 -22.87 -3.22
C SER A 71 -6.44 -22.76 -3.53
N GLY A 72 -5.63 -23.04 -2.51
CA GLY A 72 -4.17 -22.99 -2.59
C GLY A 72 -3.57 -21.66 -2.15
N VAL A 73 -4.36 -20.65 -1.77
CA VAL A 73 -3.86 -19.57 -0.90
C VAL A 73 -3.73 -20.13 0.51
N VAL A 74 -2.55 -19.98 1.11
CA VAL A 74 -2.23 -20.50 2.46
C VAL A 74 -2.13 -19.36 3.46
N ASP A 75 -1.60 -18.21 3.02
CA ASP A 75 -1.46 -17.03 3.86
C ASP A 75 -1.54 -15.75 3.02
N ALA A 76 -1.92 -14.65 3.65
CA ALA A 76 -2.04 -13.34 3.06
C ALA A 76 -1.55 -12.25 4.02
N TYR A 77 -0.46 -11.59 3.65
CA TYR A 77 0.10 -10.46 4.40
C TYR A 77 -0.23 -9.15 3.71
N THR A 78 -1.15 -8.38 4.29
CA THR A 78 -1.65 -7.12 3.70
C THR A 78 -0.97 -5.91 4.32
N VAL A 79 -0.41 -5.07 3.47
CA VAL A 79 0.25 -3.81 3.82
C VAL A 79 -0.58 -2.65 3.27
N PRO A 80 -1.22 -1.86 4.15
CA PRO A 80 -1.75 -0.57 3.76
C PRO A 80 -0.60 0.38 3.42
N THR A 81 -0.64 1.02 2.25
CA THR A 81 0.48 1.88 1.79
C THR A 81 0.35 3.33 2.26
N PHE A 82 -0.56 3.60 3.19
CA PHE A 82 -0.71 4.88 3.84
C PHE A 82 -0.07 4.86 5.23
N PRO A 83 0.45 6.01 5.70
CA PRO A 83 1.05 6.09 7.02
C PRO A 83 -0.03 5.98 8.11
N ASN A 84 0.16 5.05 9.05
CA ASN A 84 -0.65 5.00 10.28
C ASN A 84 -0.38 6.20 11.20
N ARG A 85 0.77 6.87 11.04
CA ARG A 85 1.13 8.12 11.70
C ARG A 85 2.01 8.93 10.76
N LYS A 86 1.67 10.19 10.52
CA LYS A 86 2.57 11.13 9.84
C LYS A 86 3.68 11.50 10.83
N LEU A 87 4.93 11.23 10.47
CA LEU A 87 6.06 11.85 11.15
C LEU A 87 5.96 13.35 10.86
N GLN A 88 5.85 14.17 11.90
CA GLN A 88 5.83 15.62 11.73
C GLN A 88 7.11 16.00 10.97
N GLN A 89 6.97 16.64 9.81
CA GLN A 89 8.10 17.32 9.18
C GLN A 89 8.60 18.33 10.21
N GLU A 90 9.86 18.21 10.63
CA GLU A 90 10.52 19.28 11.37
C GLU A 90 10.27 20.57 10.60
N GLN A 91 9.66 21.56 11.26
CA GLN A 91 9.61 22.90 10.74
C GLN A 91 11.05 23.31 10.46
N GLU A 92 11.37 23.47 9.19
CA GLU A 92 12.58 24.14 8.74
C GLU A 92 12.52 25.57 9.31
N VAL A 93 13.15 25.78 10.47
CA VAL A 93 13.28 27.11 11.06
C VAL A 93 14.27 27.87 10.19
N ALA A 94 13.77 28.50 9.13
CA ALA A 94 14.54 29.47 8.36
C ALA A 94 15.05 30.57 9.31
N PRO A 95 16.35 30.89 9.31
CA PRO A 95 16.89 31.91 10.20
C PRO A 95 16.35 33.28 9.77
N LYS A 96 15.66 33.97 10.68
CA LYS A 96 15.34 35.39 10.55
C LYS A 96 16.64 36.20 10.58
N ILE A 97 17.25 36.44 9.43
CA ILE A 97 18.25 37.51 9.27
C ILE A 97 17.65 38.55 8.32
N LYS A 98 17.00 39.56 8.91
CA LYS A 98 16.77 40.91 8.34
C LYS A 98 16.01 41.77 9.36
N ALA A 99 16.74 42.40 10.26
CA ALA A 99 16.36 43.66 10.93
C ALA A 99 17.50 44.13 11.87
N ALA A 100 18.72 44.25 11.34
CA ALA A 100 19.82 44.93 12.02
C ALA A 100 20.67 45.69 11.00
N GLU A 101 20.01 46.43 10.09
CA GLU A 101 20.66 47.38 9.18
C GLU A 101 19.83 48.67 9.10
N LYS A 102 19.42 49.21 10.26
CA LYS A 102 18.74 50.51 10.28
C LYS A 102 19.09 51.44 11.43
N ASN A 103 20.20 51.20 12.13
CA ASN A 103 20.65 52.04 13.25
C ASN A 103 22.09 52.59 13.10
N GLU A 104 22.65 52.67 11.90
CA GLU A 104 23.89 53.41 11.65
C GLU A 104 23.78 54.22 10.35
N ALA A 105 22.95 55.26 10.39
CA ALA A 105 22.99 56.36 9.43
C ALA A 105 22.38 57.62 10.07
N SER A 106 22.91 57.99 11.23
CA SER A 106 22.69 59.30 11.84
C SER A 106 23.85 59.59 12.78
N GLU A 107 24.98 60.03 12.22
CA GLU A 107 26.00 60.88 12.86
C GLU A 107 27.15 61.11 11.86
N GLU A 108 27.01 62.18 11.06
CA GLU A 108 28.01 63.27 10.87
C GLU A 108 27.48 64.31 9.88
#